data_AF-A0A2W4MCS7-F1
#
_entry.id   AF-A0A2W4MCS7-F1
#
_cell.length_a   1.000
_cell.length_b   1.000
_cell.length_c   1.000
_cell.angle_alpha   90.00
_cell.angle_beta   90.00
_cell.angle_gamma   90.00
#
_symmetry.space_group_name_H-M   'P 1'
#
loop_
_entity.id
_entity.type
_entity.pdbx_description
1 polymer ?
#
loop_
_entity_poly.entity_id
_entity_poly.type
_entity_poly.pdbx_seq_one_letter_code
_entity_poly.pdbx_strand_id
1 'polypeptide(L)'
;MTRYQVLVDEVLPDEMLSLMAEDCEVHVWPADEAALAPLLPAAEGLLTYGHPRVDGALMDRMPKLRVISNFGVGVDHIDLEAARQRGIPVGNTPRILDGATADMTFALLLAAARNLVVGDRYARSPDFTHYDPSLFLGQEVHGATLGIIGMGSIGRQVARRARGFDMTVLYHNRRRDLQAEAERGRRNAGRPDTRGRANFGTHKTPATRETRG
;
A
#
# COMPACT_ATOMS: atom_id res chain seq x y z
N MET A 1 11.31 30.10 -21.07
CA MET A 1 12.12 28.90 -20.79
C MET A 1 11.33 27.69 -21.29
N THR A 2 12.00 26.67 -21.80
CA THR A 2 11.33 25.43 -22.22
C THR A 2 10.93 24.64 -20.98
N ARG A 3 9.65 24.27 -20.86
CA ARG A 3 9.12 23.46 -19.74
C ARG A 3 9.51 21.99 -19.92
N TYR A 4 9.80 21.31 -18.82
CA TYR A 4 10.11 19.88 -18.80
C TYR A 4 8.90 19.06 -19.19
N GLN A 5 9.07 18.11 -20.09
CA GLN A 5 7.98 17.23 -20.54
C GLN A 5 7.82 16.09 -19.53
N VAL A 6 6.68 16.03 -18.82
CA VAL A 6 6.43 15.03 -17.80
C VAL A 6 5.24 14.16 -18.18
N LEU A 7 5.45 12.85 -18.23
CA LEU A 7 4.40 11.87 -18.45
C LEU A 7 3.85 11.39 -17.10
N VAL A 8 2.54 11.36 -16.94
CA VAL A 8 1.84 10.84 -15.75
C VAL A 8 0.98 9.66 -16.17
N ASP A 9 1.03 8.55 -15.45
CA ASP A 9 0.25 7.34 -15.77
C ASP A 9 -1.23 7.42 -15.41
N GLU A 10 -1.60 8.39 -14.56
CA GLU A 10 -2.95 8.64 -14.09
C GLU A 10 -3.24 10.15 -14.04
N VAL A 11 -4.53 10.50 -14.04
CA VAL A 11 -4.94 11.90 -13.89
C VAL A 11 -4.59 12.38 -12.49
N LEU A 12 -3.77 13.43 -12.43
CA LEU A 12 -3.37 14.04 -11.17
C LEU A 12 -4.44 15.01 -10.63
N PRO A 13 -4.55 15.17 -9.30
CA PRO A 13 -5.34 16.23 -8.69
C PRO A 13 -4.90 17.63 -9.16
N ASP A 14 -5.84 18.56 -9.24
CA ASP A 14 -5.60 19.94 -9.69
C ASP A 14 -4.53 20.65 -8.86
N GLU A 15 -4.43 20.34 -7.56
CA GLU A 15 -3.40 20.91 -6.69
C GLU A 15 -1.99 20.48 -7.11
N MET A 16 -1.81 19.23 -7.55
CA MET A 16 -0.51 18.75 -8.04
C MET A 16 -0.17 19.36 -9.39
N LEU A 17 -1.15 19.45 -10.30
CA LEU A 17 -0.97 20.10 -11.61
C LEU A 17 -0.57 21.56 -11.43
N SER A 18 -1.19 22.27 -10.49
CA SER A 18 -0.88 23.66 -10.16
C SER A 18 0.56 23.84 -9.66
N LEU A 19 1.06 22.94 -8.82
CA LEU A 19 2.43 22.96 -8.32
C LEU A 19 3.48 22.70 -9.42
N MET A 20 3.11 21.94 -10.45
CA MET A 20 4.01 21.59 -11.55
C MET A 20 3.92 22.57 -12.73
N ALA A 21 2.90 23.44 -12.75
CA ALA A 21 2.56 24.27 -13.92
C ALA A 21 3.63 25.29 -14.31
N GLU A 22 4.51 25.68 -13.38
CA GLU A 22 5.59 26.63 -13.68
C GLU A 22 6.69 25.98 -14.53
N ASP A 23 7.14 24.78 -14.15
CA ASP A 23 8.33 24.15 -14.72
C ASP A 23 8.03 23.01 -15.70
N CYS A 24 6.87 22.37 -15.61
CA CYS A 24 6.60 21.09 -16.26
C CYS A 24 5.36 21.14 -17.14
N GLU A 25 5.45 20.71 -18.39
CA GLU A 25 4.30 20.39 -19.23
C GLU A 25 3.89 18.93 -18.99
N VAL A 26 2.69 18.72 -18.45
CA VAL A 26 2.23 17.40 -18.01
C VAL A 26 1.35 16.78 -19.09
N HIS A 27 1.69 15.56 -19.48
CA HIS A 27 0.93 14.73 -20.43
C HIS A 27 0.42 13.49 -19.70
N VAL A 28 -0.87 13.18 -19.86
CA VAL A 28 -1.43 11.93 -19.34
C VAL A 28 -1.09 10.79 -20.30
N TRP A 29 -0.56 9.70 -19.76
CA TRP A 29 -0.30 8.44 -20.46
C TRP A 29 -1.61 7.91 -21.04
N PRO A 30 -1.78 7.90 -22.38
CA PRO A 30 -3.01 7.39 -22.98
C PRO A 30 -3.04 5.86 -22.96
N ALA A 31 -4.22 5.28 -22.80
CA ALA A 31 -4.40 3.83 -22.86
C ALA A 31 -4.05 3.24 -24.25
N ASP A 32 -4.12 4.06 -25.30
CA ASP A 32 -3.74 3.66 -26.66
C ASP A 32 -2.23 3.81 -26.89
N GLU A 33 -1.58 2.70 -27.23
CA GLU A 33 -0.16 2.63 -27.53
C GLU A 33 0.24 3.53 -28.71
N ALA A 34 -0.63 3.68 -29.70
CA ALA A 34 -0.36 4.55 -30.86
C ALA A 34 -0.32 6.03 -30.46
N ALA A 35 -1.12 6.43 -29.48
CA ALA A 35 -1.11 7.78 -28.90
C ALA A 35 0.02 7.98 -27.89
N LEU A 36 0.46 6.93 -27.19
CA LEU A 36 1.56 6.98 -26.22
C LEU A 36 2.92 7.11 -26.92
N ALA A 37 3.14 6.32 -27.98
CA ALA A 37 4.45 6.18 -28.61
C ALA A 37 5.12 7.52 -29.02
N PRO A 38 4.40 8.54 -29.51
CA PRO A 38 4.99 9.85 -29.82
C PRO A 38 5.44 10.65 -28.60
N LEU A 39 4.87 10.41 -27.41
CA LEU A 39 5.17 11.17 -26.19
C LEU A 39 6.47 10.68 -25.51
N LEU A 40 6.75 9.37 -25.60
CA LEU A 40 7.87 8.74 -24.89
C LEU A 40 9.24 9.34 -25.23
N PRO A 41 9.59 9.64 -26.50
CA PRO A 41 10.91 10.20 -26.83
C PRO A 41 11.15 11.62 -26.29
N ALA A 42 10.07 12.35 -26.01
CA ALA A 42 10.12 13.72 -25.50
C ALA A 42 10.13 13.78 -23.97
N ALA A 43 9.60 12.77 -23.29
CA ALA A 43 9.44 12.75 -21.84
C ALA A 43 10.79 12.82 -21.10
N GLU A 44 10.90 13.80 -20.20
CA GLU A 44 12.03 14.03 -19.30
C GLU A 44 11.75 13.56 -17.87
N GLY A 45 10.48 13.48 -17.49
CA GLY A 45 10.03 12.91 -16.22
C GLY A 45 8.92 11.90 -16.42
N LEU A 46 8.91 10.87 -15.59
CA LEU A 46 7.79 9.93 -15.48
C LEU A 46 7.29 9.95 -14.04
N LEU A 47 6.00 10.24 -13.84
CA LEU A 47 5.36 10.14 -12.54
C LEU A 47 4.35 8.99 -12.57
N THR A 48 4.46 8.06 -11.63
CA THR A 48 3.63 6.85 -11.56
C THR A 48 2.72 6.83 -10.34
N TYR A 49 1.49 6.35 -10.49
CA TYR A 49 0.51 6.14 -9.41
C TYR A 49 -0.26 4.83 -9.58
N GLY A 50 -0.74 4.53 -10.79
CA GLY A 50 -1.46 3.31 -11.16
C GLY A 50 -0.58 2.05 -11.24
N HIS A 51 0.71 2.16 -10.88
CA HIS A 51 1.71 1.10 -10.92
C HIS A 51 1.89 0.42 -12.29
N PRO A 52 2.08 1.18 -13.39
CA PRO A 52 2.38 0.62 -14.71
C PRO A 52 3.69 -0.15 -14.65
N ARG A 53 3.87 -1.12 -15.53
CA ARG A 53 5.15 -1.83 -15.65
C ARG A 53 6.18 -0.90 -16.28
N VAL A 54 7.10 -0.37 -15.47
CA VAL A 54 8.20 0.50 -15.91
C VAL A 54 9.48 -0.34 -15.99
N ASP A 55 9.66 -1.03 -17.11
CA ASP A 55 10.80 -1.91 -17.35
C ASP A 55 11.86 -1.27 -18.28
N GLY A 56 12.97 -1.98 -18.49
CA GLY A 56 14.03 -1.50 -19.39
C GLY A 56 13.55 -1.21 -20.81
N ALA A 57 12.62 -2.01 -21.35
CA ALA A 57 12.09 -1.83 -22.70
C ALA A 57 11.28 -0.53 -22.85
N LEU A 58 10.51 -0.15 -21.81
CA LEU A 58 9.88 1.17 -21.77
C LEU A 58 10.92 2.29 -21.68
N MET A 59 11.91 2.15 -20.78
CA MET A 59 12.95 3.16 -20.58
C MET A 59 13.79 3.40 -21.85
N ASP A 60 14.01 2.36 -22.67
CA ASP A 60 14.72 2.48 -23.95
C ASP A 60 14.00 3.37 -24.96
N ARG A 61 12.68 3.54 -24.82
CA ARG A 61 11.86 4.41 -25.65
C ARG A 61 11.82 5.86 -25.15
N MET A 62 12.42 6.12 -23.99
CA MET A 62 12.45 7.43 -23.33
C MET A 62 13.89 7.95 -23.17
N PRO A 63 14.62 8.22 -24.27
CA PRO A 63 16.03 8.63 -24.24
C PRO A 63 16.32 9.94 -23.48
N LYS A 64 15.29 10.75 -23.21
CA LYS A 64 15.40 11.99 -22.44
C LYS A 64 15.00 11.84 -20.98
N LEU A 65 14.60 10.66 -20.54
CA LEU A 65 14.10 10.43 -19.18
C LEU A 65 15.22 10.69 -18.15
N ARG A 66 14.94 11.60 -17.21
CA ARG A 66 15.88 12.06 -16.19
C ARG A 66 15.47 11.67 -14.78
N VAL A 67 14.20 11.31 -14.55
CA VAL A 67 13.70 10.92 -13.24
C VAL A 67 12.42 10.11 -13.37
N ILE A 68 12.27 9.10 -12.50
CA ILE A 68 11.00 8.41 -12.27
C ILE A 68 10.55 8.75 -10.85
N SER A 69 9.35 9.30 -10.69
CA SER A 69 8.77 9.68 -9.40
C SER A 69 7.54 8.83 -9.12
N ASN A 70 7.66 7.88 -8.20
CA ASN A 70 6.52 7.05 -7.80
C ASN A 70 5.71 7.74 -6.72
N PHE A 71 4.46 8.06 -7.03
CA PHE A 71 3.46 8.55 -6.09
C PHE A 71 2.91 7.42 -5.22
N GLY A 72 3.81 6.75 -4.51
CA GLY A 72 3.51 5.62 -3.63
C GLY A 72 4.76 5.13 -2.93
N VAL A 73 4.60 4.22 -1.96
CA VAL A 73 5.73 3.63 -1.22
C VAL A 73 6.35 2.47 -2.00
N GLY A 74 5.52 1.55 -2.50
CA GLY A 74 5.95 0.35 -3.21
C GLY A 74 6.38 0.67 -4.63
N VAL A 75 7.55 0.15 -5.03
CA VAL A 75 8.16 0.38 -6.35
C VAL A 75 8.35 -0.93 -7.12
N ASP A 76 7.63 -1.99 -6.74
CA ASP A 76 7.81 -3.35 -7.28
C ASP A 76 7.46 -3.46 -8.78
N HIS A 77 6.77 -2.46 -9.33
CA HIS A 77 6.41 -2.31 -10.75
C HIS A 77 7.49 -1.61 -11.58
N ILE A 78 8.54 -1.09 -10.95
CA ILE A 78 9.67 -0.39 -11.58
C ILE A 78 10.90 -1.29 -11.54
N ASP A 79 11.53 -1.52 -12.69
CA ASP A 79 12.81 -2.20 -12.77
C ASP A 79 13.93 -1.27 -12.31
N LEU A 80 14.20 -1.27 -10.99
CA LEU A 80 15.22 -0.43 -10.38
C LEU A 80 16.63 -0.68 -10.93
N GLU A 81 16.92 -1.91 -11.36
CA GLU A 81 18.23 -2.26 -11.91
C GLU A 81 18.39 -1.69 -13.32
N ALA A 82 17.35 -1.77 -14.15
CA ALA A 82 17.33 -1.12 -15.47
C ALA A 82 17.44 0.41 -15.35
N ALA A 83 16.75 1.03 -14.39
CA ALA A 83 16.85 2.47 -14.12
C ALA A 83 18.27 2.85 -13.67
N ARG A 84 18.87 2.07 -12.76
CA ARG A 84 20.24 2.28 -12.27
C ARG A 84 21.27 2.21 -13.40
N GLN A 85 21.16 1.25 -14.31
CA GLN A 85 22.06 1.11 -15.45
C GLN A 85 22.00 2.32 -16.41
N ARG A 86 20.85 3.00 -16.47
CA ARG A 86 20.62 4.22 -17.27
C ARG A 86 20.93 5.52 -16.51
N GLY A 87 21.30 5.43 -15.24
CA GLY A 87 21.52 6.61 -14.39
C GLY A 87 20.25 7.39 -14.06
N ILE A 88 19.07 6.75 -14.13
CA ILE A 88 17.78 7.38 -13.89
C ILE A 88 17.44 7.22 -12.39
N PRO A 89 17.41 8.31 -11.60
CA PRO A 89 16.96 8.25 -10.21
C PRO A 89 15.48 7.87 -10.13
N VAL A 90 15.14 7.06 -9.13
CA VAL A 90 13.76 6.66 -8.80
C VAL A 90 13.42 7.18 -7.41
N GLY A 91 12.41 8.06 -7.33
CA GLY A 91 11.84 8.57 -6.09
C GLY A 91 10.58 7.81 -5.68
N ASN A 92 10.30 7.78 -4.38
CA ASN A 92 9.06 7.25 -3.81
C ASN A 92 8.66 8.05 -2.56
N THR A 93 7.54 7.71 -1.92
CA THR A 93 6.98 8.47 -0.78
C THR A 93 6.97 7.68 0.54
N PRO A 94 8.12 7.23 1.06
CA PRO A 94 8.17 6.38 2.25
C PRO A 94 7.62 7.09 3.48
N ARG A 95 6.98 6.33 4.37
CA ARG A 95 6.49 6.72 5.70
C ARG A 95 5.25 7.63 5.76
N ILE A 96 4.81 8.26 4.67
CA ILE A 96 3.65 9.18 4.73
C ILE A 96 2.31 8.44 4.85
N LEU A 97 2.25 7.16 4.47
CA LEU A 97 1.04 6.34 4.47
C LEU A 97 0.96 5.34 5.64
N ASP A 98 1.97 5.30 6.51
CA ASP A 98 2.09 4.27 7.55
C ASP A 98 0.88 4.25 8.49
N GLY A 99 0.47 5.44 8.95
CA GLY A 99 -0.67 5.63 9.85
C GLY A 99 -1.99 5.28 9.17
N ALA A 100 -2.28 5.90 8.02
CA ALA A 100 -3.52 5.69 7.29
C ALA A 100 -3.72 4.23 6.88
N THR A 101 -2.65 3.54 6.47
CA THR A 101 -2.73 2.10 6.13
C THR A 101 -2.97 1.24 7.36
N ALA A 102 -2.42 1.62 8.52
CA ALA A 102 -2.71 0.94 9.77
C ALA A 102 -4.15 1.18 10.25
N ASP A 103 -4.71 2.38 10.04
CA ASP A 103 -6.11 2.69 10.31
C ASP A 103 -7.03 1.82 9.44
N MET A 104 -6.76 1.75 8.14
CA MET A 104 -7.53 0.90 7.23
C MET A 104 -7.44 -0.59 7.61
N THR A 105 -6.30 -1.03 8.13
CA THR A 105 -6.15 -2.40 8.64
C THR A 105 -7.13 -2.70 9.77
N PHE A 106 -7.27 -1.78 10.73
CA PHE A 106 -8.22 -1.93 11.83
C PHE A 106 -9.67 -1.76 11.39
N ALA A 107 -9.94 -0.86 10.45
CA ALA A 107 -11.27 -0.70 9.86
C ALA A 107 -11.74 -2.02 9.23
N LEU A 108 -10.91 -2.64 8.39
CA LEU A 108 -11.21 -3.93 7.76
C LEU A 108 -11.31 -5.07 8.79
N LEU A 109 -10.42 -5.11 9.77
CA LEU A 109 -10.47 -6.10 10.84
C LEU A 109 -11.77 -6.03 11.63
N LEU A 110 -12.18 -4.83 12.07
CA LEU A 110 -13.42 -4.61 12.81
C LEU A 110 -14.65 -4.92 11.96
N ALA A 111 -14.63 -4.49 10.69
CA ALA A 111 -15.73 -4.73 9.77
C ALA A 111 -15.95 -6.24 9.55
N ALA A 112 -14.86 -7.01 9.41
CA ALA A 112 -14.91 -8.47 9.28
C ALA A 112 -15.34 -9.14 10.60
N ALA A 113 -14.74 -8.76 11.72
CA ALA A 113 -15.01 -9.38 13.02
C ALA A 113 -16.46 -9.16 13.48
N ARG A 114 -17.07 -8.01 13.14
CA ARG A 114 -18.38 -7.59 13.64
C ARG A 114 -19.49 -7.64 12.59
N ASN A 115 -19.25 -8.32 11.46
CA ASN A 115 -20.22 -8.45 10.36
C ASN A 115 -20.77 -7.08 9.88
N LEU A 116 -19.95 -6.02 9.96
CA LEU A 116 -20.43 -4.64 9.87
C LEU A 116 -21.12 -4.35 8.55
N VAL A 117 -20.56 -4.84 7.43
CA VAL A 117 -21.10 -4.56 6.08
C VAL A 117 -22.47 -5.23 5.87
N VAL A 118 -22.64 -6.46 6.37
CA VAL A 118 -23.91 -7.18 6.26
C VAL A 118 -24.93 -6.59 7.23
N GLY A 119 -24.51 -6.29 8.46
CA GLY A 119 -25.35 -5.64 9.46
C GLY A 119 -25.84 -4.26 9.02
N ASP A 120 -24.98 -3.46 8.40
CA ASP A 120 -25.34 -2.16 7.84
C ASP A 120 -26.41 -2.27 6.74
N ARG A 121 -26.24 -3.24 5.82
CA ARG A 121 -27.23 -3.49 4.77
C ARG A 121 -28.57 -3.92 5.36
N TYR A 122 -28.55 -4.84 6.32
CA TYR A 122 -29.76 -5.33 7.00
C TYR A 122 -30.48 -4.21 7.75
N ALA A 123 -29.75 -3.38 8.50
CA ALA A 123 -30.33 -2.29 9.29
C ALA A 123 -31.03 -1.22 8.44
N ARG A 124 -30.68 -1.11 7.15
CA ARG A 124 -31.34 -0.20 6.19
C ARG A 124 -32.45 -0.86 5.37
N SER A 125 -32.62 -2.18 5.48
CA SER A 125 -33.64 -2.90 4.70
C SER A 125 -34.99 -2.97 5.45
N PRO A 126 -36.10 -3.21 4.74
CA PRO A 126 -37.39 -3.48 5.36
C PRO A 126 -37.42 -4.73 6.25
N ASP A 127 -36.41 -5.61 6.14
CA ASP A 127 -36.32 -6.85 6.92
C ASP A 127 -35.91 -6.61 8.38
N PHE A 128 -35.36 -5.43 8.68
CA PHE A 128 -35.13 -4.99 10.06
C PHE A 128 -36.46 -4.61 10.71
N THR A 129 -37.09 -5.58 11.36
CA THR A 129 -38.38 -5.39 12.03
C THR A 129 -38.26 -5.15 13.52
N HIS A 130 -37.19 -5.66 14.15
CA HIS A 130 -36.90 -5.51 15.57
C HIS A 130 -35.43 -5.86 15.85
N TYR A 131 -34.97 -5.58 17.07
CA TYR A 131 -33.66 -5.99 17.54
C TYR A 131 -33.68 -7.48 17.92
N ASP A 132 -32.89 -8.29 17.21
CA ASP A 132 -32.73 -9.72 17.47
C ASP A 132 -31.29 -10.02 17.95
N PRO A 133 -31.10 -10.45 19.21
CA PRO A 133 -29.77 -10.72 19.76
C PRO A 133 -29.08 -11.96 19.15
N SER A 134 -29.78 -12.77 18.36
CA SER A 134 -29.22 -13.94 17.69
C SER A 134 -28.61 -13.64 16.33
N LEU A 135 -28.91 -12.48 15.74
CA LEU A 135 -28.41 -12.10 14.42
C LEU A 135 -26.98 -11.54 14.48
N PHE A 136 -26.17 -11.93 13.50
CA PHE A 136 -24.83 -11.39 13.23
C PHE A 136 -23.83 -11.46 14.39
N LEU A 137 -23.95 -12.47 15.27
CA LEU A 137 -22.94 -12.77 16.28
C LEU A 137 -21.55 -12.81 15.64
N GLY A 138 -20.70 -11.88 16.06
CA GLY A 138 -19.35 -11.68 15.54
C GLY A 138 -18.29 -12.25 16.46
N GLN A 139 -17.04 -12.05 16.07
CA GLN A 139 -15.89 -12.36 16.90
C GLN A 139 -15.47 -11.14 17.71
N GLU A 140 -15.13 -11.36 18.97
CA GLU A 140 -14.56 -10.31 19.82
C GLU A 140 -13.13 -9.97 19.38
N VAL A 141 -12.87 -8.68 19.19
CA VAL A 141 -11.54 -8.16 18.85
C VAL A 141 -10.73 -7.81 20.10
N HIS A 142 -11.42 -7.36 21.14
CA HIS A 142 -10.81 -7.05 22.43
C HIS A 142 -10.16 -8.31 23.01
N GLY A 143 -8.93 -8.20 23.51
CA GLY A 143 -8.21 -9.33 24.10
C GLY A 143 -7.73 -10.42 23.12
N ALA A 144 -8.11 -10.33 21.83
CA ALA A 144 -7.78 -11.35 20.85
C ALA A 144 -6.29 -11.37 20.46
N THR A 145 -5.85 -12.43 19.79
CA THR A 145 -4.48 -12.53 19.26
C THR A 145 -4.43 -12.08 17.79
N LEU A 146 -3.57 -11.10 17.49
CA LEU A 146 -3.28 -10.60 16.14
C LEU A 146 -1.93 -11.14 15.64
N GLY A 147 -1.96 -11.83 14.50
CA GLY A 147 -0.77 -12.26 13.77
C GLY A 147 -0.37 -11.26 12.70
N ILE A 148 0.86 -10.75 12.74
CA ILE A 148 1.41 -9.80 11.78
C ILE A 148 2.56 -10.44 10.99
N ILE A 149 2.38 -10.64 9.69
CA ILE A 149 3.45 -11.06 8.79
C ILE A 149 4.09 -9.81 8.20
N GLY A 150 5.29 -9.45 8.64
CA GLY A 150 5.98 -8.21 8.27
C GLY A 150 5.83 -7.08 9.30
N MET A 151 6.73 -7.02 10.28
CA MET A 151 6.85 -5.93 11.27
C MET A 151 7.71 -4.78 10.71
N GLY A 152 7.31 -4.23 9.56
CA GLY A 152 7.87 -2.99 9.00
C GLY A 152 7.27 -1.73 9.63
N SER A 153 7.39 -0.58 8.95
CA SER A 153 6.84 0.69 9.44
C SER A 153 5.32 0.63 9.69
N ILE A 154 4.56 0.10 8.72
CA ILE A 154 3.11 -0.11 8.85
C ILE A 154 2.81 -1.18 9.92
N GLY A 155 3.54 -2.30 9.92
CA GLY A 155 3.33 -3.39 10.88
C GLY A 155 3.45 -2.91 12.34
N ARG A 156 4.39 -2.01 12.62
CA ARG A 156 4.53 -1.36 13.93
C ARG A 156 3.34 -0.46 14.27
N GLN A 157 2.85 0.32 13.31
CA GLN A 157 1.66 1.16 13.51
C GLN A 157 0.39 0.33 13.78
N VAL A 158 0.25 -0.83 13.12
CA VAL A 158 -0.81 -1.81 13.39
C VAL A 158 -0.64 -2.39 14.79
N ALA A 159 0.55 -2.85 15.15
CA ALA A 159 0.83 -3.41 16.47
C ALA A 159 0.62 -2.39 17.60
N ARG A 160 0.84 -1.09 17.35
CA ARG A 160 0.52 -0.01 18.29
C ARG A 160 -0.99 0.11 18.53
N ARG A 161 -1.81 0.02 17.49
CA ARG A 161 -3.28 0.05 17.60
C ARG A 161 -3.81 -1.18 18.32
N ALA A 162 -3.24 -2.36 18.04
CA ALA A 162 -3.60 -3.62 18.69
C ALA A 162 -3.52 -3.54 20.23
N ARG A 163 -2.54 -2.80 20.75
CA ARG A 163 -2.43 -2.52 22.18
C ARG A 163 -3.64 -1.79 22.75
N GLY A 164 -4.26 -0.87 22.00
CA GLY A 164 -5.47 -0.15 22.43
C GLY A 164 -6.72 -1.04 22.50
N PHE A 165 -6.67 -2.22 21.88
CA PHE A 165 -7.71 -3.25 21.96
C PHE A 165 -7.32 -4.40 22.91
N ASP A 166 -6.27 -4.23 23.71
CA ASP A 166 -5.71 -5.26 24.61
C ASP A 166 -5.34 -6.58 23.91
N MET A 167 -5.03 -6.51 22.61
CA MET A 167 -4.68 -7.69 21.84
C MET A 167 -3.26 -8.18 22.16
N THR A 168 -3.07 -9.50 22.06
CA THR A 168 -1.73 -10.10 22.00
C THR A 168 -1.23 -10.06 20.56
N VAL A 169 -0.01 -9.58 20.32
CA VAL A 169 0.58 -9.52 18.97
C VAL A 169 1.63 -10.60 18.80
N LEU A 170 1.39 -11.50 17.83
CA LEU A 170 2.38 -12.40 17.28
C LEU A 170 2.90 -11.82 15.96
N TYR A 171 4.20 -11.88 15.72
CA TYR A 171 4.73 -11.41 14.44
C TYR A 171 5.80 -12.32 13.85
N HIS A 172 5.94 -12.23 12.54
CA HIS A 172 6.99 -12.92 11.80
C HIS A 172 7.71 -11.97 10.83
N ASN A 173 9.04 -11.99 10.89
CA ASN A 173 9.97 -11.35 9.94
C ASN A 173 11.07 -12.34 9.54
N ARG A 174 11.71 -12.12 8.39
CA ARG A 174 12.94 -12.86 7.99
C ARG A 174 14.08 -12.69 9.00
N ARG A 175 14.20 -11.49 9.58
CA ARG A 175 15.14 -11.18 10.67
C ARG A 175 14.35 -10.72 11.90
N ARG A 176 14.70 -11.24 13.08
CA ARG A 176 14.05 -10.84 14.33
C ARG A 176 14.27 -9.35 14.58
N ASP A 177 13.26 -8.74 15.19
CA ASP A 177 13.26 -7.32 15.51
C ASP A 177 13.18 -7.16 17.03
N LEU A 178 14.35 -7.13 17.67
CA LEU A 178 14.45 -7.09 19.14
C LEU A 178 13.84 -5.81 19.72
N GLN A 179 13.86 -4.71 18.96
CA GLN A 179 13.21 -3.47 19.38
C GLN A 179 11.68 -3.61 19.37
N ALA A 180 11.11 -4.28 18.35
CA ALA A 180 9.68 -4.58 18.34
C ALA A 180 9.27 -5.49 19.51
N GLU A 181 10.13 -6.42 19.92
CA GLU A 181 9.88 -7.34 21.03
C GLU A 181 10.02 -6.70 22.42
N ALA A 182 10.76 -5.60 22.55
CA ALA A 182 10.88 -4.86 23.80
C ALA A 182 9.56 -4.18 24.22
N GLU A 183 8.64 -3.96 23.28
CA GLU A 183 7.31 -3.46 23.57
C GLU A 183 6.41 -4.57 24.13
N ARG A 184 5.80 -4.32 25.30
CA ARG A 184 4.92 -5.29 25.97
C ARG A 184 3.80 -5.76 25.04
N GLY A 185 3.51 -7.06 25.09
CA GLY A 185 2.43 -7.69 24.31
C GLY A 185 2.82 -8.15 22.91
N ARG A 186 4.10 -8.04 22.52
CA ARG A 186 4.62 -8.52 21.24
C ARG A 186 5.54 -9.70 21.42
N ARG A 187 5.31 -10.76 20.63
CA ARG A 187 6.18 -11.94 20.62
C ARG A 187 6.48 -12.34 19.17
N ASN A 188 7.73 -12.64 18.90
CA ASN A 188 8.10 -13.27 17.64
C ASN A 188 7.68 -14.73 17.69
N ALA A 189 7.04 -15.19 16.62
CA ALA A 189 6.70 -16.59 16.42
C ALA A 189 7.07 -17.01 15.00
N GLY A 190 7.29 -18.32 14.79
CA GLY A 190 7.44 -18.85 13.43
C GLY A 190 6.22 -18.51 12.57
N ARG A 191 6.39 -18.40 11.25
CA ARG A 191 5.27 -18.09 10.33
C ARG A 191 4.07 -19.05 10.48
N PRO A 192 4.25 -20.38 10.63
CA PRO A 192 3.14 -21.31 10.86
C PRO A 192 2.45 -21.06 12.21
N ASP A 193 3.23 -20.76 13.24
CA ASP A 193 2.73 -20.54 14.60
C ASP A 193 1.96 -19.21 14.71
N THR A 194 2.44 -18.18 14.02
CA THR A 194 1.74 -16.89 13.89
C THR A 194 0.40 -17.04 13.19
N ARG A 195 0.30 -17.93 12.19
CA ARG A 195 -0.96 -18.21 11.47
C ARG A 195 -1.88 -19.13 12.27
N GLY A 196 -1.34 -20.12 12.96
CA GLY A 196 -2.11 -21.13 13.69
C GLY A 196 -2.66 -20.66 15.03
N ARG A 197 -2.02 -19.68 15.69
CA ARG A 197 -2.45 -19.16 17.00
C ARG A 197 -3.18 -17.83 16.95
N ALA A 198 -3.17 -17.14 15.83
CA ALA A 198 -3.82 -15.85 15.72
C ALA A 198 -5.32 -16.00 15.45
N ASN A 199 -6.12 -15.20 16.14
CA ASN A 199 -7.54 -15.05 15.84
C ASN A 199 -7.72 -14.20 14.57
N PHE A 200 -6.84 -13.21 14.37
CA PHE A 200 -6.83 -12.35 13.19
C PHE A 200 -5.44 -12.31 12.57
N GLY A 201 -5.35 -12.30 11.24
CA GLY A 201 -4.09 -12.24 10.52
C GLY A 201 -4.01 -11.02 9.60
N THR A 202 -2.84 -10.37 9.53
CA THR A 202 -2.57 -9.30 8.58
C THR A 202 -1.19 -9.42 7.94
N HIS A 203 -1.14 -9.18 6.63
CA HIS A 203 0.10 -9.18 5.84
C HIS A 203 0.54 -7.74 5.59
N LYS A 204 1.80 -7.45 5.94
CA LYS A 204 2.46 -6.14 5.87
C LYS A 204 3.86 -6.25 5.26
N THR A 205 4.04 -7.25 4.41
CA THR A 205 5.27 -7.47 3.63
C THR A 205 5.17 -6.80 2.26
N PRO A 206 6.28 -6.29 1.70
CA PRO A 206 6.33 -5.85 0.30
C PRO A 206 6.03 -7.00 -0.66
N ALA A 207 5.63 -6.68 -1.90
CA ALA A 207 5.38 -7.66 -2.94
C ALA A 207 6.68 -8.03 -3.65
N THR A 208 7.19 -9.23 -3.39
CA THR A 208 8.45 -9.74 -3.94
C THR A 208 8.25 -11.17 -4.43
N ARG A 209 9.25 -11.74 -5.12
CA ARG A 209 9.21 -13.16 -5.49
C ARG A 209 9.06 -14.08 -4.27
N GLU A 210 9.66 -13.72 -3.13
CA GLU A 210 9.59 -14.51 -1.88
C GLU A 210 8.25 -14.39 -1.13
N THR A 211 7.47 -13.35 -1.42
CA THR A 211 6.23 -13.01 -0.70
C THR A 211 4.98 -13.16 -1.55
N ARG A 212 5.10 -13.72 -2.76
CA ARG A 212 3.98 -14.02 -3.65
C ARG A 212 3.31 -15.35 -3.25
N GLY A 213 1.98 -15.34 -3.13
CA GLY A 213 1.15 -16.47 -2.65
C GLY A 213 0.59 -16.22 -1.26
#